data_AF-A0A166FWR6-F1
#
_entry.id   AF-A0A166FWR6-F1
#
_cell.length_a   1.000
_cell.length_b   1.000
_cell.length_c   1.000
_cell.angle_alpha   90.00
_cell.angle_beta   90.00
_cell.angle_gamma   90.00
#
_symmetry.space_group_name_H-M   'P 1'
#
loop_
_entity.id
_entity.type
_entity.pdbx_description
1 polymer ?
#
loop_
_entity_poly.entity_id
_entity_poly.type
_entity_poly.pdbx_seq_one_letter_code
_entity_poly.pdbx_strand_id
1 'polypeptide(L)'
;NGLTRKDSTVLFQLRSGHAPLNAHLHRMKCVEAPTCDRCWADDETVTHFVYECPAWTRERRGMKAAAGKAWRSPAYLFGKDKGIKALLAYVRETGRL
;
A
#
# COMPACT_ATOMS: atom_id res chain seq x y z
N ASN A 1 9.59 -0.29 18.48
CA ASN A 1 9.19 -0.64 17.10
C ASN A 1 10.24 -1.51 16.44
N GLY A 2 10.15 -2.83 16.61
CA GLY A 2 11.06 -3.80 15.97
C GLY A 2 10.65 -4.11 14.54
N LEU A 3 10.69 -3.12 13.64
CA LEU A 3 10.49 -3.37 12.21
C LEU A 3 11.77 -3.92 11.60
N THR A 4 11.64 -4.83 10.64
CA THR A 4 12.79 -5.26 9.84
C THR A 4 13.25 -4.12 8.93
N ARG A 5 14.47 -4.22 8.39
CA ARG A 5 14.97 -3.27 7.38
C ARG A 5 14.02 -3.20 6.18
N LYS A 6 13.57 -4.35 5.68
CA LYS A 6 12.64 -4.45 4.55
C LYS A 6 11.30 -3.75 4.85
N ASP A 7 10.71 -4.03 6.00
CA ASP A 7 9.45 -3.41 6.43
C ASP A 7 9.59 -1.89 6.58
N SER A 8 10.74 -1.42 7.08
CA SER A 8 11.03 0.01 7.23
C SER A 8 11.14 0.71 5.87
N THR A 9 11.79 0.06 4.89
CA THR A 9 11.89 0.57 3.52
C THR A 9 10.51 0.66 2.85
N VAL A 10 9.71 -0.40 2.93
CA VAL A 10 8.35 -0.42 2.38
C VAL A 10 7.49 0.69 3.00
N LEU A 11 7.53 0.82 4.33
CA LEU A 11 6.78 1.86 5.03
C LEU A 11 7.21 3.27 4.61
N PHE A 12 8.52 3.50 4.48
CA PHE A 12 9.05 4.78 3.99
C PHE A 12 8.55 5.08 2.57
N GLN A 13 8.70 4.13 1.65
CA GLN A 13 8.27 4.24 0.26
C GLN A 13 6.77 4.56 0.13
N LEU A 14 5.93 3.88 0.92
CA LEU A 14 4.50 4.13 0.93
C LEU A 14 4.16 5.52 1.49
N ARG A 15 4.84 5.96 2.56
CA ARG A 15 4.62 7.29 3.16
C ARG A 15 5.06 8.44 2.26
N SER A 16 6.15 8.28 1.51
CA SER A 16 6.66 9.30 0.60
C SER A 16 6.01 9.28 -0.78
N GLY A 17 5.21 8.24 -1.08
CA GLY A 17 4.68 8.03 -2.43
C GLY A 17 5.75 7.59 -3.45
N HIS A 18 6.92 7.14 -2.97
CA HIS A 18 8.03 6.60 -3.77
C HIS A 18 8.04 5.07 -3.78
N ALA A 19 6.90 4.43 -3.56
CA ALA A 19 6.76 2.99 -3.74
C ALA A 19 6.81 2.64 -5.24
N PRO A 20 7.39 1.49 -5.64
CA PRO A 20 7.42 1.01 -7.02
C PRO A 20 6.03 0.53 -7.51
N LEU A 21 5.03 1.39 -7.36
CA LEU A 21 3.71 1.31 -7.97
C LEU A 21 3.72 2.06 -9.30
N ASN A 22 2.81 1.70 -10.22
CA ASN A 22 2.88 2.19 -11.60
C ASN A 22 2.83 3.72 -11.69
N ALA A 23 2.08 4.41 -10.83
CA ALA A 23 2.07 5.87 -10.83
C ALA A 23 3.46 6.50 -10.56
N HIS A 24 4.25 5.93 -9.64
CA HIS A 24 5.61 6.41 -9.40
C HIS A 24 6.58 5.97 -10.50
N LEU A 25 6.50 4.71 -10.93
CA LEU A 25 7.35 4.17 -11.99
C LEU A 25 7.16 4.91 -13.32
N HIS A 26 5.93 5.30 -13.65
CA HIS A 26 5.61 6.08 -14.84
C HIS A 26 6.25 7.48 -14.78
N ARG A 27 6.19 8.16 -13.62
CA ARG A 27 6.90 9.44 -13.42
C ARG A 27 8.41 9.30 -13.62
N MET A 28 8.97 8.14 -13.26
CA MET A 28 10.39 7.80 -13.46
C MET A 28 10.69 7.26 -14.87
N LYS A 29 9.68 7.19 -15.76
CA LYS A 29 9.76 6.62 -17.11
C LYS A 29 10.21 5.15 -17.16
N CYS A 30 9.91 4.39 -16.09
CA CYS A 30 10.23 2.96 -16.00
C CYS A 30 9.11 2.06 -16.55
N VAL A 31 7.89 2.58 -16.67
CA VAL A 31 6.72 1.89 -17.26
C VAL A 31 6.00 2.87 -18.19
N GLU A 32 5.27 2.35 -19.16
CA GLU A 32 4.59 3.14 -20.20
C GLU A 32 3.32 3.85 -19.70
N ALA A 33 2.63 3.28 -18.71
CA ALA A 33 1.38 3.82 -18.19
C ALA A 33 1.33 3.76 -16.65
N PRO A 34 0.70 4.75 -15.99
CA PRO A 34 0.51 4.76 -14.54
C PRO A 34 -0.63 3.84 -14.07
N THR A 35 -1.44 3.32 -15.01
CA THR A 35 -2.64 2.51 -14.75
C THR A 35 -2.31 1.25 -13.96
N CYS A 36 -3.19 0.88 -13.02
CA CYS A 36 -3.10 -0.36 -12.28
C CYS A 36 -3.35 -1.57 -13.18
N ASP A 37 -2.37 -2.45 -13.28
CA ASP A 37 -2.41 -3.70 -14.06
C ASP A 37 -3.28 -4.80 -13.42
N ARG A 38 -3.76 -4.56 -12.19
CA ARG A 38 -4.63 -5.51 -11.46
C ARG A 38 -6.12 -5.23 -11.66
N CYS A 39 -6.51 -3.96 -11.77
CA CYS A 39 -7.91 -3.58 -11.91
C CYS A 39 -8.24 -2.85 -13.22
N TRP A 40 -7.22 -2.31 -13.91
CA TRP A 40 -7.34 -1.58 -15.18
C TRP A 40 -8.29 -0.38 -15.16
N ALA A 41 -8.64 0.13 -13.98
CA ALA A 41 -9.69 1.14 -13.82
C ALA A 41 -9.16 2.54 -13.46
N ASP A 42 -7.97 2.62 -12.86
CA ASP A 42 -7.39 3.87 -12.36
C ASP A 42 -5.87 3.74 -12.24
N ASP A 43 -5.19 4.85 -11.99
CA ASP A 43 -3.75 4.93 -11.77
C ASP A 43 -3.34 4.26 -10.45
N GLU A 44 -2.27 3.48 -10.47
CA GLU A 44 -1.77 2.76 -9.31
C GLU A 44 -0.99 3.68 -8.38
N THR A 45 -1.70 4.56 -7.68
CA THR A 45 -1.18 5.39 -6.59
C THR A 45 -1.14 4.60 -5.27
N VAL A 46 -0.46 5.13 -4.23
CA VAL A 46 -0.53 4.55 -2.89
C VAL A 46 -1.97 4.53 -2.36
N THR A 47 -2.74 5.59 -2.62
CA THR A 47 -4.15 5.66 -2.23
C THR A 47 -4.96 4.57 -2.93
N HIS A 48 -4.79 4.44 -4.25
CA HIS A 48 -5.45 3.40 -5.02
C HIS A 48 -5.11 2.02 -4.48
N PHE A 49 -3.82 1.72 -4.35
CA PHE A 49 -3.35 0.44 -3.84
C PHE A 49 -3.90 0.13 -2.44
N VAL A 50 -3.82 1.06 -1.47
CA VAL A 50 -4.14 0.81 -0.05
C VAL A 50 -5.62 0.97 0.30
N TYR A 51 -6.42 1.69 -0.48
CA TYR A 51 -7.81 1.99 -0.11
C TYR A 51 -8.86 1.62 -1.16
N GLU A 52 -8.54 1.65 -2.46
CA GLU A 52 -9.58 1.73 -3.50
C GLU A 52 -9.55 0.54 -4.46
N CYS A 53 -8.38 0.01 -4.78
CA CYS A 53 -8.21 -1.02 -5.80
C CYS A 53 -9.11 -2.24 -5.52
N PRO A 54 -10.05 -2.56 -6.42
CA PRO A 54 -10.99 -3.67 -6.20
C PRO A 54 -10.29 -5.04 -6.22
N ALA A 55 -9.19 -5.15 -6.96
CA ALA A 55 -8.42 -6.39 -7.07
C ALA A 55 -7.81 -6.86 -5.73
N TRP A 56 -7.58 -5.94 -4.80
CA TRP A 56 -7.00 -6.22 -3.48
C TRP A 56 -8.03 -6.28 -2.36
N THR A 57 -9.32 -6.39 -2.70
CA THR A 57 -10.42 -6.37 -1.73
C THR A 57 -10.28 -7.46 -0.67
N ARG A 58 -9.79 -8.64 -1.04
CA ARG A 58 -9.65 -9.78 -0.13
C ARG A 58 -8.59 -9.52 0.94
N GLU A 59 -7.40 -9.11 0.53
CA GLU A 59 -6.28 -8.78 1.39
C GLU A 59 -6.61 -7.55 2.25
N ARG A 60 -7.29 -6.55 1.66
CA ARG A 60 -7.75 -5.34 2.38
C ARG A 60 -8.75 -5.67 3.50
N ARG A 61 -9.56 -6.72 3.37
CA ARG A 61 -10.43 -7.19 4.47
C ARG A 61 -9.61 -7.69 5.65
N GLY A 62 -8.54 -8.44 5.41
CA GLY A 62 -7.60 -8.87 6.44
C GLY A 62 -6.94 -7.68 7.15
N MET A 63 -6.43 -6.73 6.37
CA MET A 63 -5.88 -5.47 6.88
C MET A 63 -6.88 -4.72 7.76
N LYS A 64 -8.13 -4.56 7.29
CA LYS A 64 -9.20 -3.86 8.00
C LYS A 64 -9.53 -4.55 9.33
N ALA A 65 -9.61 -5.87 9.35
CA ALA A 65 -9.87 -6.63 10.58
C ALA A 65 -8.73 -6.43 11.60
N ALA A 66 -7.47 -6.49 11.15
CA ALA A 66 -6.31 -6.29 12.00
C ALA A 66 -6.16 -4.84 12.51
N ALA A 67 -6.38 -3.85 11.65
CA ALA A 67 -6.26 -2.42 11.96
C ALA A 67 -7.43 -1.88 12.79
N GLY A 68 -8.63 -2.44 12.63
CA GLY A 68 -9.85 -2.01 13.33
C GLY A 68 -10.50 -0.76 12.73
N LYS A 69 -11.32 -0.07 13.52
CA LYS A 69 -12.19 1.03 13.04
C LYS A 69 -11.43 2.18 12.35
N ALA A 70 -10.20 2.46 12.79
CA ALA A 70 -9.38 3.55 12.28
C ALA A 70 -8.58 3.21 11.00
N TRP A 71 -8.79 2.04 10.38
CA TRP A 71 -8.00 1.59 9.22
C TRP A 71 -8.00 2.59 8.04
N ARG A 72 -9.06 3.39 7.86
CA ARG A 72 -9.14 4.41 6.81
C ARG A 72 -8.34 5.68 7.10
N SER A 73 -7.90 5.91 8.34
CA SER A 73 -7.14 7.11 8.69
C SER A 73 -5.68 6.92 8.28
N PRO A 74 -5.13 7.75 7.38
CA PRO A 74 -3.72 7.64 7.00
C PRO A 74 -2.78 7.87 8.19
N ALA A 75 -3.09 8.84 9.06
CA ALA A 75 -2.33 9.11 10.27
C ALA A 75 -2.26 7.90 11.22
N TYR A 76 -3.33 7.09 11.24
CA TYR A 76 -3.35 5.85 11.99
C TYR A 76 -2.61 4.72 11.25
N LEU A 77 -3.04 4.40 10.02
CA LEU A 77 -2.57 3.22 9.29
C LEU A 77 -1.08 3.30 8.98
N PHE A 78 -0.60 4.48 8.59
CA PHE A 78 0.81 4.70 8.32
C PHE A 78 1.60 5.15 9.55
N GLY A 79 0.97 5.53 10.67
CA GLY A 79 1.65 6.21 11.78
C GLY A 79 1.67 5.47 13.12
N LYS A 80 0.76 4.53 13.36
CA LYS A 80 0.64 3.82 14.65
C LYS A 80 1.03 2.36 14.50
N ASP A 81 1.71 1.80 15.50
CA ASP A 81 2.29 0.45 15.44
C ASP A 81 1.31 -0.63 14.98
N LYS A 82 0.09 -0.63 15.51
CA LYS A 82 -0.96 -1.57 15.10
C LYS A 82 -1.38 -1.39 13.64
N GLY A 83 -1.53 -0.14 13.19
CA GLY A 83 -1.84 0.19 11.80
C GLY A 83 -0.71 -0.22 10.85
N ILE A 84 0.53 0.11 11.22
CA ILE A 84 1.73 -0.21 10.45
C ILE A 84 1.89 -1.73 10.29
N LYS A 85 1.69 -2.50 11.37
CA LYS A 85 1.76 -3.97 11.30
C LYS A 85 0.68 -4.54 10.36
N ALA A 86 -0.54 -4.02 10.42
CA ALA A 86 -1.62 -4.44 9.53
C ALA A 86 -1.33 -4.09 8.06
N LEU A 87 -0.81 -2.87 7.80
CA LEU A 87 -0.41 -2.42 6.46
C LEU A 87 0.71 -3.29 5.89
N LEU A 88 1.74 -3.62 6.68
CA LEU A 88 2.84 -4.47 6.22
C LEU A 88 2.40 -5.91 5.96
N ALA A 89 1.46 -6.44 6.74
CA ALA A 89 0.84 -7.74 6.44
C ALA A 89 0.09 -7.70 5.10
N TYR A 90 -0.73 -6.67 4.88
CA TYR A 90 -1.42 -6.43 3.62
C TYR A 90 -0.46 -6.39 2.42
N VAL A 91 0.62 -5.61 2.52
CA VAL A 91 1.62 -5.53 1.45
C VAL A 91 2.21 -6.91 1.14
N ARG A 92 2.61 -7.67 2.17
CA ARG A 92 3.15 -9.03 2.00
C ARG A 92 2.15 -9.99 1.36
N GLU A 93 0.89 -9.95 1.77
CA GLU A 93 -0.17 -10.79 1.21
C GLU A 93 -0.47 -10.46 -0.26
N THR A 94 -0.36 -9.18 -0.65
CA THR A 94 -0.56 -8.77 -2.05
C THR A 94 0.60 -9.19 -2.96
N GLY A 95 1.82 -9.32 -2.42
CA GLY A 95 3.03 -9.56 -3.21
C GLY A 95 3.40 -8.40 -4.15
N ARG A 96 2.79 -7.22 -3.99
CA ARG A 96 2.99 -6.08 -4.90
C ARG A 96 4.31 -5.33 -4.64
N LEU A 97 4.80 -5.34 -3.39
CA LEU A 97 6.01 -4.65 -2.91
C LEU A 97 6.86 -5.55 -1.99
#